data_AF-A0A382VYS6-F1
#
_entry.id   AF-A0A382VYS6-F1
#
_cell.length_a   1.000
_cell.length_b   1.000
_cell.length_c   1.000
_cell.angle_alpha   90.00
_cell.angle_beta   90.00
_cell.angle_gamma   90.00
#
_symmetry.space_group_name_H-M   'P 1'
#
loop_
_entity.id
_entity.type
_entity.pdbx_description
1 polymer ?
#
loop_
_entity_poly.entity_id
_entity_poly.type
_entity_poly.pdbx_seq_one_letter_code
_entity_poly.pdbx_strand_id
1 'polypeptide(L)'
;MYFENFPVVLYDSVGKGNFKFATNLLRRVGLRTKVKSNVLLFDTYDIRSGQTPEEIADKLYNDPELHWVILMVNDITDRYHQWPLNENQFIAHINDKYDDINAVHHYETTQTSGDTTL
;
A
#
# COMPACT_ATOMS: atom_id res chain seq x y z
N MET A 1 16.28 4.93 7.81
CA MET A 1 15.51 4.64 6.56
C MET A 1 15.46 3.16 6.13
N TYR A 2 14.34 2.66 5.55
CA TYR A 2 14.10 1.23 5.21
C TYR A 2 15.23 0.52 4.45
N PHE A 3 15.76 1.15 3.41
CA PHE A 3 16.75 0.53 2.51
C PHE A 3 18.18 0.55 3.05
N GLU A 4 18.45 1.17 4.19
CA GLU A 4 19.80 1.22 4.78
C GLU A 4 20.27 -0.16 5.23
N ASN A 5 19.34 -1.05 5.58
CA ASN A 5 19.63 -2.41 6.03
C ASN A 5 19.84 -3.39 4.87
N PHE A 6 19.69 -2.93 3.63
CA PHE A 6 19.81 -3.79 2.46
C PHE A 6 21.28 -3.88 2.02
N PRO A 7 21.77 -5.08 1.66
CA PRO A 7 23.13 -5.21 1.18
C PRO A 7 23.28 -4.46 -0.16
N VAL A 8 24.42 -3.83 -0.33
CA VAL A 8 24.84 -3.28 -1.62
C VAL A 8 25.46 -4.41 -2.44
N VAL A 9 24.99 -4.58 -3.67
CA VAL A 9 25.52 -5.58 -4.60
C VAL A 9 26.15 -4.90 -5.80
N LEU A 10 27.09 -5.61 -6.44
CA LEU A 10 27.64 -5.23 -7.72
C LEU A 10 26.60 -5.55 -8.79
N TYR A 11 26.07 -4.54 -9.47
CA TYR A 11 25.00 -4.68 -10.44
C TYR A 11 25.40 -4.08 -11.80
N ASP A 12 25.18 -4.82 -12.88
CA ASP A 12 25.33 -4.35 -14.24
C ASP A 12 23.94 -4.16 -14.86
N SER A 13 23.56 -2.91 -15.09
CA SER A 13 22.25 -2.58 -15.64
C SER A 13 22.16 -2.79 -17.16
N VAL A 14 23.28 -2.91 -17.86
CA VAL A 14 23.34 -2.90 -19.35
C VAL A 14 23.89 -4.22 -19.90
N GLY A 15 24.49 -5.07 -19.07
CA GLY A 15 25.06 -6.37 -19.46
C GLY A 15 26.37 -6.24 -20.26
N LYS A 16 27.06 -5.11 -20.13
CA LYS A 16 28.31 -4.79 -20.86
C LYS A 16 29.55 -4.89 -19.98
N GLY A 17 29.43 -5.42 -18.76
CA GLY A 17 30.51 -5.47 -17.77
C GLY A 17 30.76 -4.15 -17.04
N ASN A 18 29.84 -3.17 -17.19
CA ASN A 18 29.94 -1.87 -16.52
C ASN A 18 29.21 -1.92 -15.18
N PHE A 19 29.91 -2.43 -14.18
CA PHE A 19 29.34 -2.65 -12.86
C PHE A 19 29.24 -1.36 -12.04
N LYS A 20 28.13 -1.24 -11.30
CA LYS A 20 27.91 -0.19 -10.29
C LYS A 20 27.48 -0.81 -8.97
N PHE A 21 27.82 -0.15 -7.88
CA PHE A 21 27.29 -0.49 -6.57
C PHE A 21 25.84 -0.01 -6.47
N ALA A 22 24.92 -0.92 -6.23
CA ALA A 22 23.49 -0.64 -6.10
C ALA A 22 22.89 -1.38 -4.90
N THR A 23 21.92 -0.76 -4.23
CA THR A 23 21.17 -1.40 -3.14
C THR A 23 20.35 -2.57 -3.68
N ASN A 24 20.41 -3.74 -3.02
CA ASN A 24 19.78 -4.95 -3.52
C ASN A 24 18.26 -5.00 -3.30
N LEU A 25 17.49 -4.36 -4.19
CA LEU A 25 16.03 -4.34 -4.13
C LEU A 25 15.36 -5.70 -4.42
N LEU A 26 16.11 -6.71 -4.88
CA LEU A 26 15.58 -8.06 -5.15
C LEU A 26 15.35 -8.87 -3.88
N ARG A 27 15.84 -8.39 -2.72
CA ARG A 27 15.56 -9.03 -1.43
C ARG A 27 14.19 -8.60 -0.93
N ARG A 28 13.27 -9.55 -0.81
CA ARG A 28 11.97 -9.32 -0.18
C ARG A 28 12.09 -9.39 1.34
N VAL A 29 11.70 -8.32 2.01
CA VAL A 29 11.42 -8.31 3.46
C VAL A 29 9.92 -8.53 3.63
N GLY A 30 9.53 -9.46 4.49
CA GLY A 30 8.13 -9.78 4.76
C GLY A 30 7.90 -10.00 6.24
N LEU A 31 6.77 -9.52 6.75
CA LEU A 31 6.35 -9.79 8.11
C LEU A 31 6.02 -11.27 8.26
N ARG A 32 6.45 -11.89 9.36
CA ARG A 32 6.11 -13.30 9.66
C ARG A 32 4.59 -13.42 9.79
N THR A 33 3.98 -14.36 9.07
CA THR A 33 2.51 -14.54 9.02
C THR A 33 1.86 -14.68 10.40
N LYS A 34 2.54 -15.36 11.35
CA LYS A 34 2.05 -15.53 12.73
C LYS A 34 1.94 -14.23 13.53
N VAL A 35 2.79 -13.24 13.23
CA VAL A 35 2.74 -11.92 13.87
C VAL A 35 1.58 -11.13 13.29
N LYS A 36 1.41 -11.22 11.97
CA LYS A 36 0.34 -10.54 11.24
C LYS A 36 -1.08 -11.02 11.60
N SER A 37 -1.25 -12.30 11.91
CA SER A 37 -2.57 -12.85 12.28
C SER A 37 -3.00 -12.52 13.71
N ASN A 38 -2.13 -11.90 14.53
CA ASN A 38 -2.45 -11.61 15.92
C ASN A 38 -3.04 -10.20 16.05
N VAL A 39 -4.37 -10.11 15.94
CA VAL A 39 -5.14 -8.85 16.00
C VAL A 39 -4.92 -8.09 17.33
N LEU A 40 -4.57 -8.77 18.42
CA LEU A 40 -4.30 -8.13 19.73
C LEU A 40 -3.02 -7.29 19.75
N LEU A 41 -2.18 -7.37 18.70
CA LEU A 41 -0.94 -6.60 18.59
C LEU A 41 -1.10 -5.30 17.81
N PHE A 42 -2.28 -5.03 17.26
CA PHE A 42 -2.50 -3.89 16.36
C PHE A 42 -3.54 -2.94 16.92
N ASP A 43 -3.18 -1.65 16.92
CA ASP A 43 -4.14 -0.56 17.08
C ASP A 43 -4.66 -0.14 15.70
N THR A 44 -5.97 -0.03 15.57
CA THR A 44 -6.62 0.45 14.34
C THR A 44 -6.69 1.97 14.33
N TYR A 45 -6.44 2.60 13.19
CA TYR A 45 -6.50 4.05 13.02
C TYR A 45 -7.25 4.42 11.74
N ASP A 46 -8.21 5.34 11.87
CA ASP A 46 -8.96 5.88 10.73
C ASP A 46 -8.21 7.04 10.08
N ILE A 47 -7.81 6.86 8.82
CA ILE A 47 -7.08 7.83 8.04
C ILE A 47 -8.01 8.98 7.64
N ARG A 48 -7.63 10.21 7.97
CA ARG A 48 -8.31 11.43 7.51
C ARG A 48 -7.85 11.82 6.11
N SER A 49 -8.71 12.53 5.37
CA SER A 49 -8.41 13.02 4.02
C SER A 49 -7.09 13.79 3.99
N GLY A 50 -6.21 13.40 3.06
CA GLY A 50 -4.90 14.04 2.86
C GLY A 50 -3.77 13.54 3.75
N GLN A 51 -4.03 12.66 4.72
CA GLN A 51 -2.96 12.14 5.56
C GLN A 51 -2.00 11.22 4.81
N THR A 52 -0.71 11.39 5.06
CA THR A 52 0.33 10.54 4.47
C THR A 52 0.83 9.47 5.45
N PRO A 53 1.39 8.35 4.94
CA PRO A 53 2.06 7.35 5.78
C PRO A 53 3.13 7.93 6.72
N GLU A 54 3.90 8.93 6.27
CA GLU A 54 4.92 9.62 7.08
C GLU A 54 4.30 10.40 8.22
N GLU A 55 3.21 11.13 7.97
CA GLU A 55 2.51 11.86 9.03
C GLU A 55 1.93 10.91 10.09
N ILE A 56 1.47 9.73 9.68
CA ILE A 56 1.00 8.71 10.63
C ILE A 56 2.18 8.12 11.40
N ALA A 57 3.30 7.85 10.74
CA ALA A 57 4.51 7.35 11.40
C ALA A 57 5.10 8.36 12.39
N ASP A 58 5.10 9.65 12.03
CA ASP A 58 5.50 10.72 12.94
C ASP A 58 4.59 10.77 14.18
N LYS A 59 3.27 10.66 14.00
CA LYS A 59 2.32 10.63 15.12
C LYS A 59 2.44 9.39 16.01
N LEU A 60 2.69 8.22 15.41
CA LEU A 60 2.67 6.95 16.13
C LEU A 60 4.04 6.58 16.73
N TYR A 61 5.12 6.89 16.01
CA TYR A 61 6.49 6.49 16.35
C TYR A 61 7.41 7.67 16.68
N ASN A 62 6.95 8.93 16.54
CA ASN A 62 7.79 10.13 16.57
C ASN A 62 8.95 10.07 15.56
N ASP A 63 8.77 9.32 14.47
CA ASP A 63 9.74 9.17 13.39
C ASP A 63 9.04 8.95 12.04
N PRO A 64 9.05 9.95 11.14
CA PRO A 64 8.44 9.84 9.81
C PRO A 64 9.17 8.84 8.91
N GLU A 65 10.42 8.46 9.20
CA GLU A 65 11.16 7.47 8.42
C GLU A 65 10.64 6.04 8.61
N LEU A 66 9.78 5.81 9.60
CA LEU A 66 9.18 4.50 9.89
C LEU A 66 7.86 4.24 9.15
N HIS A 67 7.50 5.09 8.18
CA HIS A 67 6.28 4.93 7.37
C HIS A 67 6.18 3.58 6.63
N TRP A 68 7.31 2.99 6.25
CA TRP A 68 7.35 1.68 5.60
C TRP A 68 6.80 0.56 6.49
N VAL A 69 6.89 0.69 7.82
CA VAL A 69 6.31 -0.30 8.75
C VAL A 69 4.79 -0.33 8.59
N ILE A 70 4.16 0.84 8.53
CA ILE A 70 2.70 0.98 8.33
C ILE A 70 2.31 0.37 6.98
N LEU A 71 3.06 0.67 5.92
CA LEU A 71 2.79 0.13 4.59
C LEU A 71 2.92 -1.41 4.57
N MET A 72 3.99 -1.96 5.15
CA MET A 72 4.21 -3.42 5.17
C MET A 72 3.17 -4.18 6.00
N VAL A 73 2.70 -3.61 7.12
CA VAL A 73 1.68 -4.27 7.97
C VAL A 73 0.34 -4.36 7.22
N ASN A 74 0.03 -3.36 6.39
CA ASN A 74 -1.19 -3.30 5.58
C ASN A 74 -1.04 -3.91 4.17
N ASP A 75 0.05 -4.62 3.87
CA ASP A 75 0.39 -5.15 2.54
C ASP A 75 0.37 -4.12 1.40
N ILE A 76 0.65 -2.86 1.71
CA ILE A 76 0.69 -1.80 0.71
C ILE A 76 2.07 -1.82 0.05
N THR A 77 2.11 -2.20 -1.22
CA THR A 77 3.32 -2.18 -2.05
C THR A 77 3.40 -0.93 -2.92
N ASP A 78 2.25 -0.41 -3.33
CA ASP A 78 2.14 0.78 -4.15
C ASP A 78 1.42 1.87 -3.36
N ARG A 79 2.22 2.74 -2.76
CA ARG A 79 1.73 3.88 -2.00
C ARG A 79 0.85 4.81 -2.84
N TYR A 80 1.14 5.02 -4.12
CA TYR A 80 0.45 6.06 -4.90
C TYR A 80 -0.97 5.67 -5.27
N HIS A 81 -1.25 4.37 -5.40
CA HIS A 81 -2.55 3.87 -5.84
C HIS A 81 -3.32 3.11 -4.76
N GLN A 82 -2.63 2.53 -3.76
CA GLN A 82 -3.28 1.76 -2.70
C GLN A 82 -3.47 2.55 -1.41
N TRP A 83 -2.76 3.68 -1.24
CA TRP A 83 -3.02 4.56 -0.11
C TRP A 83 -4.32 5.35 -0.34
N PRO A 84 -5.11 5.63 0.71
CA PRO A 84 -6.32 6.44 0.57
C PRO A 84 -6.05 7.78 -0.11
N LEU A 85 -6.78 8.04 -1.20
CA LEU A 85 -6.72 9.30 -1.92
C LEU A 85 -7.36 10.41 -1.09
N ASN A 86 -6.82 11.61 -1.20
CA ASN A 86 -7.53 12.78 -0.71
C ASN A 86 -8.75 13.08 -1.61
N GLU A 87 -9.66 13.91 -1.11
CA GLU A 87 -10.92 14.23 -1.80
C GLU A 87 -10.72 14.72 -3.25
N ASN A 88 -9.79 15.65 -3.47
CA ASN A 88 -9.51 16.19 -4.80
C ASN A 88 -8.93 15.14 -5.76
N GLN A 89 -8.00 14.32 -5.26
CA GLN A 89 -7.42 13.21 -6.02
C GLN A 89 -8.46 12.15 -6.35
N PHE A 90 -9.38 11.88 -5.43
CA PHE A 90 -10.46 10.93 -5.62
C PHE A 90 -11.45 11.42 -6.69
N ILE A 91 -11.87 12.69 -6.64
CA ILE A 91 -12.72 13.30 -7.67
C ILE A 91 -12.02 13.23 -9.03
N ALA A 92 -10.74 13.59 -9.09
CA ALA A 92 -9.96 13.50 -10.33
C ALA A 92 -9.87 12.06 -10.85
N HIS A 93 -9.63 11.09 -9.96
CA HIS A 93 -9.58 9.67 -10.33
C HIS A 93 -10.92 9.16 -10.88
N ILE A 94 -12.04 9.57 -10.29
CA ILE A 94 -13.39 9.22 -10.77
C ILE A 94 -13.64 9.82 -12.16
N ASN A 95 -13.32 11.11 -12.35
CA ASN A 95 -13.51 11.82 -13.61
C ASN A 95 -12.65 11.24 -14.75
N ASP A 96 -11.46 10.71 -14.44
CA ASP A 96 -10.57 10.06 -15.41
C ASP A 96 -11.02 8.62 -15.72
N LYS A 97 -11.58 7.92 -14.72
CA LYS A 97 -11.96 6.52 -14.84
C LYS A 97 -13.29 6.31 -15.58
N TYR A 98 -14.22 7.25 -15.47
CA TYR A 98 -15.58 7.09 -16.00
C TYR A 98 -15.95 8.22 -16.96
N ASP A 99 -16.38 7.86 -18.17
CA ASP A 99 -16.88 8.81 -19.17
C ASP A 99 -18.17 9.51 -18.70
N ASP A 100 -19.05 8.79 -17.99
CA ASP A 100 -20.23 9.33 -17.30
C ASP A 100 -20.33 8.73 -15.90
N ILE A 101 -20.03 9.55 -14.90
CA ILE A 101 -19.98 9.18 -13.47
C ILE A 101 -21.37 8.79 -12.93
N ASN A 102 -22.44 9.28 -13.54
CA ASN A 102 -23.80 9.01 -13.10
C ASN A 102 -24.38 7.74 -13.75
N ALA A 103 -23.63 7.09 -14.64
CA ALA A 103 -24.08 5.88 -15.30
C ALA A 103 -24.04 4.68 -14.34
N VAL A 104 -24.82 3.64 -14.68
CA VAL A 104 -24.76 2.36 -13.97
C VAL A 104 -23.48 1.64 -14.37
N HIS A 105 -22.48 1.62 -13.48
CA HIS A 105 -21.18 0.98 -13.75
C HIS A 105 -21.06 -0.46 -13.26
N HIS A 106 -21.92 -0.90 -12.34
CA HIS A 106 -21.94 -2.26 -11.83
C HIS A 106 -23.35 -2.64 -11.37
N TYR A 107 -23.70 -3.91 -11.55
CA TYR A 107 -24.88 -4.53 -10.96
C TYR A 107 -24.38 -5.41 -9.82
N GLU A 108 -24.78 -5.11 -8.59
CA GLU A 108 -24.51 -5.97 -7.45
C GLU A 108 -25.65 -6.98 -7.32
N THR A 109 -25.34 -8.27 -7.44
CA THR A 109 -26.26 -9.31 -6.98
C THR A 109 -25.86 -9.67 -5.56
N THR A 110 -26.65 -9.25 -4.58
CA THR A 110 -26.48 -9.75 -3.21
C THR A 110 -26.74 -11.25 -3.23
N GLN A 111 -25.72 -12.03 -2.90
CA GLN A 111 -25.77 -13.49 -2.91
C GLN A 111 -26.99 -13.98 -2.13
N THR A 112 -28.00 -14.50 -2.83
CA THR A 112 -29.09 -15.28 -2.24
C THR A 112 -28.67 -16.74 -2.31
N SER A 113 -27.80 -17.16 -1.40
CA SER A 113 -27.62 -18.60 -1.17
C SER A 113 -28.84 -19.12 -0.41
N GLY A 114 -29.79 -19.72 -1.12
CA GLY A 114 -30.99 -20.37 -0.56
C GLY A 114 -32.10 -20.54 -1.60
N ASP A 115 -32.96 -21.55 -1.41
CA ASP A 115 -34.17 -21.75 -2.22
C ASP A 115 -35.11 -20.55 -2.02
N THR A 116 -35.42 -19.86 -3.12
CA THR A 116 -36.25 -18.65 -3.16
C THR A 116 -37.69 -18.95 -3.59
N THR A 117 -38.09 -20.22 -3.62
CA THR A 117 -39.47 -20.61 -3.95
C THR A 117 -40.38 -20.45 -2.73
N LEU A 118 -41.42 -19.63 -2.85
CA LEU A 118 -42.54 -19.50 -1.90
C LEU A 118 -43.52 -20.67 -2.02
#